data_AF-C3ZUB5-F1
#
_entry.id   AF-C3ZUB5-F1
#
_cell.length_a   1.000
_cell.length_b   1.000
_cell.length_c   1.000
_cell.angle_alpha   90.00
_cell.angle_beta   90.00
_cell.angle_gamma   90.00
#
_symmetry.space_group_name_H-M   'P 1'
#
loop_
_entity.id
_entity.type
_entity.pdbx_description
1 polymer ?
#
loop_
_entity_poly.entity_id
_entity_poly.type
_entity_poly.pdbx_seq_one_letter_code
_entity_poly.pdbx_strand_id
1 'polypeptide(L)' 'VGCDGILGSQAMLDKCGVCGGDNSACQVVSGMFTRRHLPVGYNPLMRIPAGARHINITELAHSKNYI' A
#
# COMPACT_ATOMS: atom_id res chain seq x y z
N VAL A 1 -24.13 -6.14 2.29
CA VAL A 1 -23.60 -7.46 2.73
C VAL A 1 -22.34 -7.16 3.51
N GLY A 2 -22.19 -7.70 4.72
CA GLY A 2 -20.95 -7.57 5.49
C GLY A 2 -19.80 -8.33 4.82
N CYS A 3 -18.57 -8.12 5.29
CA CYS A 3 -17.42 -8.88 4.78
C CYS A 3 -17.50 -10.40 5.03
N ASP A 4 -18.45 -10.82 5.87
CA ASP A 4 -18.82 -12.19 6.23
C ASP A 4 -19.83 -12.82 5.25
N GLY A 5 -20.30 -12.07 4.25
CA GLY A 5 -21.29 -12.54 3.28
C GLY A 5 -22.74 -12.43 3.76
N ILE A 6 -23.01 -11.84 4.92
CA ILE A 6 -24.37 -11.73 5.49
C ILE A 6 -25.02 -10.40 5.14
N LEU A 7 -26.26 -10.42 4.66
CA LEU A 7 -27.06 -9.21 4.39
C LEU A 7 -27.43 -8.51 5.71
N GLY A 8 -27.16 -7.21 5.81
CA GLY A 8 -27.42 -6.43 7.02
C GLY A 8 -26.37 -6.55 8.13
N SER A 9 -25.34 -7.38 7.95
CA SER A 9 -24.21 -7.45 8.90
C SER A 9 -23.39 -6.15 8.91
N GLN A 10 -22.94 -5.76 10.11
CA GLN A 10 -22.04 -4.63 10.32
C GLN A 10 -20.56 -5.04 10.23
N ALA A 11 -20.27 -6.29 9.86
CA ALA A 11 -18.90 -6.78 9.72
C ALA A 11 -18.18 -6.04 8.58
N MET A 12 -17.06 -5.40 8.91
CA MET A 12 -16.19 -4.69 7.96
C MET A 12 -14.79 -5.30 7.93
N LEU A 13 -14.11 -5.15 6.79
CA LEU A 13 -12.69 -5.47 6.68
C LEU A 13 -11.87 -4.49 7.51
N ASP A 14 -10.93 -5.00 8.28
CA ASP A 14 -9.95 -4.16 8.97
C ASP A 14 -8.87 -3.64 8.01
N LYS A 15 -7.85 -2.92 8.51
CA LYS A 15 -6.71 -2.45 7.71
C LYS A 15 -5.74 -3.57 7.32
N CYS A 16 -5.96 -4.81 7.76
CA CYS A 16 -5.16 -6.01 7.45
C CYS A 16 -5.89 -7.04 6.57
N GLY A 17 -7.15 -6.78 6.23
CA GLY A 17 -7.90 -7.43 5.14
C GLY A 17 -8.69 -8.59 5.68
N VAL A 18 -8.78 -8.61 7.01
CA VAL A 18 -9.42 -9.61 7.81
C VAL A 18 -10.79 -9.08 8.15
N CYS A 19 -11.81 -9.87 7.84
CA CYS A 19 -13.18 -9.54 8.18
C CYS A 19 -13.33 -9.56 9.71
N GLY A 20 -13.75 -8.44 10.30
CA GLY A 20 -13.81 -8.30 11.76
C GLY A 20 -12.45 -8.31 12.45
N GLY A 21 -11.36 -8.06 11.71
CA GLY A 21 -10.01 -8.01 12.28
C GLY A 21 -9.77 -6.80 13.18
N ASP A 22 -8.69 -6.86 13.96
CA ASP A 22 -8.28 -5.86 14.93
C ASP A 22 -7.08 -5.00 14.48
N ASN A 23 -6.66 -5.13 13.21
CA ASN A 23 -5.47 -4.52 12.62
C ASN A 23 -4.12 -5.05 13.12
N SER A 24 -4.07 -6.21 13.79
CA SER A 24 -2.80 -6.80 14.28
C SER A 24 -2.12 -7.73 13.28
N ALA A 25 -2.83 -8.20 12.25
CA ALA A 25 -2.34 -9.19 11.30
C ALA A 25 -1.36 -8.64 10.24
N CYS A 26 -1.09 -7.34 10.24
CA CYS A 26 -0.22 -6.68 9.28
C CYS A 26 0.48 -5.47 9.91
N GLN A 27 1.50 -4.96 9.21
CA GLN A 27 2.27 -3.80 9.64
C GLN A 27 2.31 -2.74 8.54
N VAL A 28 2.40 -1.48 8.95
CA VAL A 28 2.58 -0.35 8.04
C VAL A 28 4.06 -0.23 7.69
N VAL A 29 4.38 -0.29 6.39
CA VAL A 29 5.73 -0.08 5.87
C VAL A 29 5.76 1.24 5.12
N SER A 30 6.67 2.14 5.49
CA SER A 30 6.86 3.44 4.85
C SER A 30 8.33 3.69 4.53
N GLY A 31 8.57 4.51 3.51
CA GLY A 31 9.92 4.86 3.08
C GLY A 31 9.90 6.02 2.09
N MET A 32 11.06 6.65 1.91
CA MET A 32 11.25 7.77 0.98
C MET A 32 12.48 7.51 0.11
N PHE A 33 12.32 7.68 -1.20
CA PHE A 33 13.40 7.57 -2.15
C PHE A 33 13.95 8.96 -2.49
N THR A 34 15.24 9.20 -2.21
CA THR A 34 15.87 10.53 -2.35
C THR A 34 17.07 10.57 -3.29
N ARG A 35 17.41 9.46 -3.96
CA ARG A 35 18.60 9.43 -4.83
C ARG A 35 18.35 10.28 -6.08
N ARG A 36 19.26 11.21 -6.35
CA ARG A 36 19.19 12.16 -7.47
C ARG A 36 19.87 11.66 -8.75
N HIS A 37 20.77 10.69 -8.62
CA HIS A 37 21.54 10.14 -9.73
C HIS A 37 21.03 8.74 -10.05
N LEU A 38 20.12 8.67 -11.00
CA LEU A 38 19.65 7.43 -11.59
C LEU A 38 20.16 7.35 -13.04
N PRO A 39 20.57 6.16 -13.51
CA PRO A 39 20.80 5.91 -14.92
C PRO A 39 19.60 6.36 -15.76
N VAL A 40 19.87 6.81 -16.99
CA VAL A 40 18.81 7.17 -17.93
C VAL A 40 17.96 5.93 -18.25
N GLY A 41 16.65 6.05 -18.08
CA GLY A 41 15.69 4.99 -18.36
C GLY A 41 14.83 4.61 -17.16
N TYR A 42 14.24 3.41 -17.23
CA TYR A 42 13.40 2.87 -16.17
C TYR A 42 14.24 2.28 -15.04
N ASN A 43 14.01 2.74 -13.81
CA ASN A 43 14.78 2.35 -12.65
C ASN A 43 13.88 1.68 -11.60
N PRO A 44 14.09 0.40 -11.26
CA PRO A 44 13.31 -0.27 -10.23
C PRO A 44 13.73 0.24 -8.84
N LEU A 45 12.86 1.00 -8.18
CA LEU A 45 13.15 1.61 -6.88
C LEU A 45 12.87 0.65 -5.71
N MET A 46 11.73 -0.04 -5.77
CA MET A 46 11.33 -1.01 -4.75
C MET A 46 10.40 -2.07 -5.35
N ARG A 47 10.28 -3.20 -4.66
CA ARG A 47 9.29 -4.23 -4.95
C ARG A 47 8.22 -4.19 -3.87
N ILE A 48 6.97 -4.10 -4.27
CA ILE A 48 5.83 -4.22 -3.38
C ILE A 48 5.66 -5.71 -3.05
N PRO A 49 5.73 -6.13 -1.78
CA PRO A 49 5.62 -7.53 -1.41
C PRO A 49 4.20 -8.06 -1.69
N ALA A 50 4.09 -9.36 -1.94
CA ALA A 50 2.80 -10.01 -2.11
C ALA A 50 1.94 -9.83 -0.84
N GLY A 51 0.65 -9.56 -1.02
CA GLY A 51 -0.27 -9.29 0.09
C GLY A 51 -0.22 -7.86 0.64
N ALA A 52 0.70 -7.01 0.16
CA ALA A 52 0.65 -5.58 0.48
C ALA A 52 -0.64 -4.96 -0.03
N ARG A 53 -1.16 -3.98 0.72
CA ARG A 53 -2.35 -3.25 0.33
C ARG A 53 -2.36 -1.84 0.90
N HIS A 54 -3.33 -1.04 0.47
CA HIS A 54 -3.37 0.41 0.77
C HIS A 54 -2.04 1.08 0.40
N ILE A 55 -1.51 0.73 -0.78
CA ILE A 55 -0.22 1.20 -1.28
C ILE A 55 -0.40 2.64 -1.74
N ASN A 56 0.36 3.56 -1.13
CA ASN A 56 0.40 4.96 -1.53
C ASN A 56 1.82 5.31 -1.98
N ILE A 57 1.93 5.80 -3.22
CA ILE A 57 3.18 6.28 -3.80
C ILE A 57 2.94 7.71 -4.24
N THR A 58 3.73 8.64 -3.72
CA THR A 58 3.55 10.07 -3.96
C THR A 58 4.88 10.72 -4.30
N GLU A 59 4.89 11.52 -5.36
CA GLU A 59 6.02 12.39 -5.67
C GLU A 59 5.97 13.62 -4.74
N LEU A 60 6.97 13.77 -3.88
CA LEU A 60 6.98 14.84 -2.86
C LEU A 60 7.33 16.22 -3.43
N ALA A 61 8.06 16.26 -4.53
CA ALA A 61 8.45 17.48 -5.21
C ALA A 61 8.56 17.21 -6.71
N HIS A 62 8.11 18.16 -7.51
CA HIS A 62 8.14 18.04 -8.97
C HIS A 62 9.55 17.69 -9.47
N SER A 63 9.69 16.56 -10.14
CA SER A 63 10.91 16.14 -10.81
C SER A 63 10.65 15.87 -12.29
N LYS A 64 11.71 15.54 -13.03
CA LYS A 64 11.57 15.08 -14.43
C LYS A 64 11.32 13.57 -14.51
N ASN A 65 11.16 12.90 -13.36
CA ASN A 65 10.90 11.48 -13.30
C ASN A 65 9.39 11.23 -13.37
N TYR A 66 9.02 10.08 -13.91
CA TYR A 66 7.65 9.58 -13.90
C TYR A 66 7.61 8.32 -13.04
N ILE A 67 6.58 8.18 -12.21
CA ILE A 67 6.38 7.06 -11.27
C ILE A 67 5.35 6.09 -11.84
#